data_AF-A0A6B3UP40-F1
#
_entry.id   AF-A0A6B3UP40-F1
#
_cell.length_a   1.000
_cell.length_b   1.000
_cell.length_c   1.000
_cell.angle_alpha   90.00
_cell.angle_beta   90.00
_cell.angle_gamma   90.00
#
_symmetry.space_group_name_H-M   'P 1'
#
loop_
_entity.id
_entity.type
_entity.pdbx_description
1 polymer ?
#
loop_
_entity_poly.entity_id
_entity_poly.type
_entity_poly.pdbx_seq_one_letter_code
_entity_poly.pdbx_strand_id
1 'polypeptide(L)'
;VLRDAARTSRPWLPDARAGETPPRQIARVELAQAKSAASTTLAAGARDALAFRFPADTAQALAGLDPREQFAVEFVMPDDSVRTARFEVGDFAAGRAFLAMGSL
;
A
#
# COMPACT_ATOMS: atom_id res chain seq x y z
N VAL A 1 -4.60 -0.31 -3.81
CA VAL A 1 -4.51 -0.38 -5.29
C VAL A 1 -3.09 -0.76 -5.66
N LEU A 2 -2.91 -1.85 -6.39
CA LEU A 2 -1.61 -2.40 -6.82
C LEU A 2 -1.74 -3.00 -8.22
N ARG A 3 -0.64 -3.33 -8.90
CA ARG A 3 -0.72 -4.03 -10.20
C ARG A 3 -1.30 -5.44 -10.00
N ASP A 4 -2.18 -5.83 -10.92
CA ASP A 4 -2.65 -7.22 -11.05
C ASP A 4 -1.70 -7.99 -11.98
N ALA A 5 -0.86 -8.85 -11.37
CA ALA A 5 0.10 -9.66 -12.12
C ALA A 5 -0.55 -10.69 -13.05
N ALA A 6 -1.82 -11.04 -12.83
CA ALA A 6 -2.56 -11.93 -13.73
C ALA A 6 -3.02 -11.21 -15.01
N ARG A 7 -3.15 -9.88 -14.98
CA ARG A 7 -3.56 -9.08 -16.16
C ARG A 7 -2.37 -8.59 -16.98
N THR A 8 -1.23 -8.37 -16.35
CA THR A 8 0.02 -8.02 -17.04
C THR A 8 1.21 -8.52 -16.23
N SER A 9 2.12 -9.22 -16.89
CA SER A 9 3.39 -9.67 -16.31
C SER A 9 4.45 -8.57 -16.30
N ARG A 10 4.30 -7.54 -17.15
CA ARG A 10 5.24 -6.43 -17.21
C ARG A 10 5.07 -5.54 -15.97
N PRO A 11 6.16 -5.23 -15.24
CA PRO A 11 6.12 -4.27 -14.14
C PRO A 11 5.54 -2.92 -14.58
N TRP A 12 4.73 -2.33 -13.71
CA TRP A 12 4.28 -0.95 -13.87
C TRP A 12 5.32 -0.03 -13.23
N LEU A 13 6.24 0.46 -14.06
CA LEU A 13 7.26 1.42 -13.65
C LEU A 13 6.80 2.82 -14.08
N PRO A 14 6.23 3.61 -13.16
CA PRO A 14 5.84 4.97 -13.50
C PRO A 14 7.08 5.81 -13.84
N ASP A 15 6.93 6.79 -14.72
CA ASP A 15 8.00 7.73 -15.01
C ASP A 15 8.36 8.48 -13.72
N ALA A 16 9.65 8.64 -13.40
CA ALA A 16 10.14 9.01 -12.07
C ALA A 16 9.60 10.35 -11.50
N ARG A 17 8.88 11.13 -12.30
CA ARG A 17 8.29 12.42 -11.94
C ARG A 17 6.81 12.35 -11.57
N ALA A 18 6.12 11.27 -11.92
CA ALA A 18 4.71 11.10 -11.66
C ALA A 18 4.54 9.78 -10.91
N GLY A 19 4.41 9.87 -9.59
CA GLY A 19 4.07 8.71 -8.77
C GLY A 19 2.67 8.21 -9.14
N GLU A 20 2.56 7.43 -10.21
CA GLU A 20 1.30 7.01 -10.78
C GLU A 20 0.90 5.65 -10.25
N THR A 21 -0.34 5.58 -9.78
CA THR A 21 -0.97 4.30 -9.50
C THR A 21 -1.17 3.53 -10.81
N PRO A 22 -1.15 2.19 -10.78
CA PRO A 22 -1.42 1.39 -11.97
C PRO A 22 -2.77 1.76 -12.59
N PRO A 23 -2.87 1.88 -13.93
CA PRO A 23 -4.14 2.09 -14.62
C PRO A 23 -5.17 1.03 -14.23
N ARG A 24 -6.45 1.41 -14.12
CA ARG A 24 -7.54 0.53 -13.66
C ARG A 24 -7.61 -0.81 -14.38
N GLN A 25 -7.26 -0.84 -15.65
CA GLN A 25 -7.27 -2.04 -16.48
C GLN A 25 -6.29 -3.10 -15.97
N ILE A 26 -5.14 -2.67 -15.44
CA ILE A 26 -4.08 -3.54 -14.92
C ILE A 26 -3.97 -3.49 -13.39
N ALA A 27 -4.92 -2.83 -12.72
CA ALA A 27 -4.92 -2.68 -11.27
C ALA A 27 -5.77 -3.76 -10.60
N ARG A 28 -5.26 -4.27 -9.48
CA ARG A 28 -5.99 -4.97 -8.43
C ARG A 28 -6.36 -3.95 -7.35
N VAL A 29 -7.63 -3.91 -7.00
CA VAL A 29 -8.17 -3.05 -5.94
C VAL A 29 -8.68 -3.93 -4.82
N GLU A 30 -8.15 -3.71 -3.61
CA GLU A 30 -8.50 -4.46 -2.41
C GLU A 30 -9.02 -3.48 -1.37
N LEU A 31 -10.13 -3.84 -0.74
CA LEU A 31 -10.70 -3.06 0.37
C LEU A 31 -10.07 -3.51 1.68
N ALA A 32 -9.90 -2.56 2.61
CA ALA A 32 -9.55 -2.90 3.98
C ALA A 32 -10.69 -3.72 4.62
N GLN A 33 -10.34 -4.83 5.26
CA GLN A 33 -11.27 -5.72 5.97
C GLN A 33 -11.65 -5.18 7.35
N ALA A 34 -10.77 -4.39 7.97
CA ALA A 34 -11.05 -3.77 9.27
C ALA A 34 -10.36 -2.42 9.41
N LYS A 35 -10.96 -1.56 10.24
CA LYS A 35 -10.43 -0.28 10.70
C LYS A 35 -10.53 -0.25 12.23
N SER A 36 -9.45 0.13 12.90
CA SER A 36 -9.42 0.31 14.35
C SER A 36 -8.58 1.54 14.73
N ALA A 37 -8.66 1.95 16.00
CA ALA A 37 -7.61 2.79 16.57
C ALA A 37 -6.27 2.05 16.49
N ALA A 38 -5.21 2.77 16.15
CA ALA A 38 -3.85 2.23 16.22
C ALA A 38 -3.38 2.22 17.68
N SER A 39 -2.60 1.20 18.05
CA SER A 39 -2.01 1.09 19.40
C SER A 39 -0.82 2.02 19.62
N THR A 40 -0.25 2.57 18.55
CA THR A 40 0.85 3.53 18.57
C THR A 40 0.75 4.50 17.40
N THR A 41 1.35 5.68 17.54
CA THR A 41 1.45 6.69 16.48
C THR A 41 2.88 6.72 15.92
N LEU A 42 3.02 6.77 14.59
CA LEU A 42 4.33 6.81 13.93
C LEU A 42 4.87 8.24 13.76
N ALA A 43 3.99 9.25 13.83
CA ALA A 43 4.36 10.65 13.65
C ALA A 43 4.56 11.35 15.00
N ALA A 44 5.69 12.03 15.17
CA ALA A 44 5.97 12.80 16.38
C ALA A 44 4.88 13.84 16.65
N GLY A 45 4.33 13.83 17.86
CA GLY A 45 3.25 14.74 18.27
C GLY A 45 1.85 14.36 17.79
N ALA A 46 1.67 13.26 17.05
CA ALA A 46 0.35 12.76 16.71
C ALA A 46 -0.37 12.21 17.94
N ARG A 47 -1.59 12.70 18.18
CA ARG A 47 -2.44 12.28 19.32
C ARG A 47 -3.22 11.01 19.04
N ASP A 48 -3.59 10.81 17.78
CA ASP A 48 -4.40 9.68 17.34
C ASP A 48 -3.85 9.10 16.02
N ALA A 49 -4.08 7.81 15.81
CA ALA A 49 -3.81 7.14 14.55
C ALA A 49 -4.82 6.02 14.30
N LEU A 50 -4.98 5.66 13.02
CA LEU A 50 -5.83 4.57 12.57
C LEU A 50 -4.99 3.40 12.06
N ALA A 51 -5.43 2.19 12.39
CA ALA A 51 -4.90 0.96 11.83
C ALA A 51 -5.92 0.37 10.85
N PHE A 52 -5.43 -0.01 9.67
CA PHE A 52 -6.22 -0.66 8.63
C PHE A 52 -5.67 -2.07 8.41
N ARG A 53 -6.55 -3.07 8.40
CA ARG A 53 -6.19 -4.46 8.08
C ARG A 53 -6.67 -4.78 6.68
N PHE A 54 -5.74 -5.20 5.82
CA PHE A 54 -6.03 -5.68 4.48
C PHE A 54 -6.03 -7.21 4.45
N PRO A 55 -6.67 -7.82 3.44
CA PRO A 55 -6.59 -9.26 3.19
C PRO A 55 -5.13 -9.77 3.14
N ALA A 56 -4.88 -10.96 3.68
CA ALA A 56 -3.53 -11.54 3.77
C ALA A 56 -2.91 -11.78 2.38
N ASP A 57 -3.73 -12.07 1.37
CA ASP A 57 -3.30 -12.26 -0.01
C ASP A 57 -2.84 -10.95 -0.67
N THR A 58 -3.24 -9.78 -0.16
CA THR A 58 -2.74 -8.47 -0.60
C THR A 58 -1.25 -8.33 -0.29
N ALA A 59 -0.83 -8.78 0.89
CA ALA A 59 0.58 -8.80 1.28
C ALA A 59 1.40 -9.77 0.42
N GLN A 60 0.83 -10.92 0.08
CA GLN A 60 1.46 -11.89 -0.82
C GLN A 60 1.58 -11.34 -2.25
N ALA A 61 0.53 -10.67 -2.74
CA ALA A 61 0.55 -10.03 -4.05
C ALA A 61 1.63 -8.94 -4.14
N LEU A 62 1.72 -8.06 -3.13
CA LEU A 62 2.77 -7.03 -3.06
C LEU A 62 4.18 -7.64 -3.05
N ALA A 63 4.40 -8.71 -2.30
CA ALA A 63 5.69 -9.40 -2.25
C ALA A 63 6.13 -10.02 -3.58
N GLY A 64 5.20 -10.24 -4.53
CA GLY A 64 5.49 -10.76 -5.87
C GLY A 64 5.71 -9.68 -6.95
N LEU A 65 5.60 -8.40 -6.62
CA LEU A 65 5.79 -7.29 -7.57
C LEU A 65 7.27 -6.87 -7.64
N ASP A 66 7.65 -6.17 -8.70
CA ASP A 66 8.98 -5.55 -8.79
C ASP A 66 9.08 -4.43 -7.73
N PRO A 67 10.17 -4.35 -6.95
CA PRO A 67 10.30 -3.42 -5.83
C PRO A 67 10.21 -1.94 -6.23
N ARG A 68 10.44 -1.61 -7.50
CA ARG A 68 10.35 -0.24 -8.03
C ARG A 68 8.93 0.16 -8.44
N GLU A 69 7.99 -0.79 -8.44
CA GLU A 69 6.60 -0.49 -8.73
C GLU A 69 5.98 0.29 -7.58
N GLN A 70 4.98 1.10 -7.92
CA GLN A 70 4.21 1.84 -6.93
C GLN A 70 2.87 1.19 -6.66
N PHE A 71 2.42 1.27 -5.42
CA PHE A 71 1.07 0.96 -5.00
C PHE A 71 0.50 2.12 -4.18
N ALA A 72 -0.82 2.14 -4.00
CA ALA A 72 -1.47 3.17 -3.21
C ALA A 72 -2.51 2.63 -2.24
N VAL A 73 -2.66 3.37 -1.15
CA VAL A 73 -3.79 3.29 -0.23
C VAL A 73 -4.68 4.51 -0.48
N GLU A 74 -5.91 4.24 -0.88
CA GLU A 74 -6.91 5.27 -1.14
C GLU A 74 -7.88 5.34 0.04
N PHE A 75 -8.05 6.54 0.60
CA PHE A 75 -8.99 6.83 1.66
C PHE A 75 -10.20 7.53 1.05
N VAL A 76 -11.35 6.85 1.04
CA VAL A 76 -12.63 7.43 0.64
C VAL A 76 -13.19 8.21 1.83
N MET A 77 -13.40 9.50 1.62
CA MET A 77 -13.87 10.45 2.63
C MET A 77 -15.40 10.59 2.58
N PRO A 78 -16.06 11.09 3.64
CA PRO A 78 -17.51 11.26 3.66
C PRO A 78 -18.08 12.23 2.61
N ASP A 79 -17.24 13.11 2.05
CA ASP A 79 -17.58 14.06 0.99
C ASP A 79 -17.32 13.49 -0.42
N ASP A 80 -17.21 12.16 -0.53
CA ASP A 80 -16.82 11.42 -1.74
C ASP A 80 -15.43 11.76 -2.30
N SER A 81 -14.64 12.58 -1.61
CA SER A 81 -13.26 12.84 -2.00
C SER A 81 -12.37 11.63 -1.71
N VAL A 82 -11.32 11.45 -2.51
CA VAL A 82 -10.32 10.40 -2.32
C VAL A 82 -8.98 11.03 -1.97
N ARG A 83 -8.43 10.65 -0.82
CA ARG A 83 -7.05 10.96 -0.46
C ARG A 83 -6.18 9.75 -0.77
N THR A 84 -5.09 9.96 -1.50
CA THR A 84 -4.21 8.86 -1.94
C THR A 84 -2.85 8.96 -1.26
N ALA A 85 -2.48 7.92 -0.51
CA ALA A 85 -1.11 7.70 -0.05
C ALA A 85 -0.42 6.70 -0.98
N ARG A 86 0.78 7.03 -1.46
CA ARG A 86 1.54 6.22 -2.42
C ARG A 86 2.81 5.69 -1.78
N PHE A 87 3.21 4.50 -2.18
CA PHE A 87 4.34 3.77 -1.64
C PHE A 87 5.03 3.00 -2.77
N GLU A 88 6.32 2.75 -2.61
CA GLU A 88 7.02 1.78 -3.46
C GLU A 88 6.85 0.37 -2.88
N VAL A 89 6.81 -0.64 -3.73
CA VAL A 89 6.78 -2.05 -3.28
C VAL A 89 8.01 -2.38 -2.43
N GLY A 90 9.15 -1.77 -2.72
CA GLY A 90 10.38 -1.88 -1.94
C GLY A 90 10.20 -1.46 -0.47
N ASP A 91 9.39 -0.44 -0.19
CA ASP A 91 9.10 0.02 1.18
C ASP A 91 8.41 -1.08 1.99
N PHE A 92 7.51 -1.83 1.34
CA PHE A 92 6.80 -2.94 1.97
C PHE A 92 7.74 -4.09 2.33
N ALA A 93 8.67 -4.42 1.42
CA ALA A 93 9.68 -5.44 1.68
C ALA A 93 10.59 -5.05 2.86
N ALA A 94 11.03 -3.79 2.92
CA ALA A 94 11.80 -3.25 4.04
C ALA A 94 11.02 -3.31 5.37
N GLY A 95 9.75 -2.89 5.36
CA GLY A 95 8.88 -2.95 6.54
C GLY A 95 8.67 -4.38 7.06
N ARG A 96 8.48 -5.36 6.15
CA ARG A 96 8.39 -6.78 6.52
C ARG A 96 9.68 -7.30 7.15
N ALA A 97 10.84 -6.93 6.59
CA ALA A 97 12.14 -7.32 7.13
C ALA A 97 12.33 -6.75 8.53
N PHE A 98 11.99 -5.46 8.74
CA PHE A 98 12.03 -4.82 10.06
C PHE A 98 11.17 -5.56 11.08
N LEU A 99 9.93 -5.92 10.74
CA LEU A 99 9.05 -6.69 11.62
C LEU A 99 9.59 -8.10 11.92
N ALA A 100 10.25 -8.75 10.96
CA ALA A 100 10.81 -10.09 11.12
C ALA A 100 12.06 -10.13 12.02
N MET A 101 12.83 -9.04 12.06
CA MET A 101 14.02 -8.93 12.93
C MET A 101 13.66 -8.75 14.42
N GLY A 102 12.41 -8.40 14.73
CA GLY A 102 11.97 -8.05 16.09
C GLY A 102 12.42 -6.65 16.51
N SER A 103 11.76 -6.08 17.52
CA SER A 103 12.28 -4.85 18.16
C SER A 103 13.57 -5.20 18.90
N LEU A 104 14.66 -4.48 18.61
CA LEU A 104 15.85 -4.47 19.48
C LEU A 104 15.48 -4.02 20.90
#